data_AF-A0A844GBC0-F1
#
_entry.id   AF-A0A844GBC0-F1
#
_cell.length_a   1.000
_cell.length_b   1.000
_cell.length_c   1.000
_cell.angle_alpha   90.00
_cell.angle_beta   90.00
_cell.angle_gamma   90.00
#
_symmetry.space_group_name_H-M   'P 1'
#
loop_
_entity.id
_entity.type
_entity.pdbx_description
1 polymer ?
#
loop_
_entity_poly.entity_id
_entity_poly.type
_entity_poly.pdbx_seq_one_letter_code
_entity_poly.pdbx_strand_id
1 'polypeptide(L)'
;MMYKTHLGRKSMRRLWLTFFCFLATGGTLCAGHRLVGDTAKNPLEYSCGEEIVFTVKLQNDDGGCSLGHQLRWKRTGDDGVIEEGQAVSGNEPLVIKTSSAVPGTVLLEVKAPGTRAFEGGALVGRDQLCPPPEPAGFRQNCSRLSEDAGRVELQAKLDRYDAGTVQAEAYQFTIPLTGGMVTTGTMLIPVGAEPKSLSARVHFQGYGAYAARLTANDFTPGEIVAAVSAHGIDNLQEEVFYKKLEAGKLKRYGFKDNDPAEKSYFYGMLFRDLVALRFIKSLSAWNRKSLLVEGGSQGGFQALAMAALDPEVTGCRAIVPWMGDIGGEKLGRKKIGWRPESSPGLACYDIIHFGKMIKCPVELQITLGDPVCPVAGRWLLWMALRAPTKLTAVQNVGHTGNYWEGKTKFILEK
;
A
#
# COMPACT_ATOMS: atom_id res chain seq x y z
N MET A 1 17.92 53.55 8.61
CA MET A 1 18.82 52.45 8.18
C MET A 1 19.40 51.80 9.43
N MET A 2 19.67 50.51 9.57
CA MET A 2 19.29 49.22 8.93
C MET A 2 19.78 48.14 9.93
N TYR A 3 19.17 46.99 10.19
CA TYR A 3 17.88 46.37 9.83
C TYR A 3 17.42 45.51 11.04
N LYS A 4 16.13 45.13 11.14
CA LYS A 4 15.69 44.01 12.01
C LYS A 4 15.26 42.84 11.13
N THR A 5 15.90 41.69 11.28
CA THR A 5 15.57 40.46 10.54
C THR A 5 14.45 39.68 11.24
N HIS A 6 13.37 39.39 10.50
CA HIS A 6 12.32 38.47 10.94
C HIS A 6 12.83 37.02 10.90
N LEU A 7 12.80 36.34 12.06
CA LEU A 7 12.85 34.87 12.11
C LEU A 7 11.43 34.32 11.93
N GLY A 8 11.08 34.04 10.67
CA GLY A 8 9.83 33.36 10.33
C GLY A 8 9.81 31.93 10.87
N ARG A 9 8.77 31.60 11.65
CA ARG A 9 8.51 30.23 12.13
C ARG A 9 8.17 29.34 10.93
N LYS A 10 9.14 28.60 10.40
CA LYS A 10 8.88 27.58 9.37
C LYS A 10 7.94 26.51 9.94
N SER A 11 6.80 26.30 9.28
CA SER A 11 5.86 25.23 9.59
C SER A 11 6.48 23.87 9.25
N MET A 12 7.00 23.21 10.28
CA MET A 12 7.64 21.91 10.14
C MET A 12 6.58 20.83 10.00
N ARG A 13 6.10 20.59 8.76
CA ARG A 13 5.27 19.41 8.42
C ARG A 13 6.09 18.14 8.65
N ARG A 14 6.02 17.57 9.85
CA ARG A 14 6.58 16.26 10.17
C ARG A 14 5.64 15.18 9.63
N LEU A 15 6.03 14.55 8.52
CA LEU A 15 5.42 13.32 8.05
C LEU A 15 5.79 12.21 9.05
N TRP A 16 4.81 11.61 9.73
CA TRP A 16 5.06 10.61 10.76
C TRP A 16 5.15 9.19 10.19
N LEU A 17 6.18 8.47 10.61
CA LEU A 17 6.38 7.06 10.34
C LEU A 17 5.27 6.24 11.00
N THR A 18 4.55 5.41 10.23
CA THR A 18 3.91 4.21 10.75
C THR A 18 4.95 3.10 10.87
N PHE A 19 5.16 2.59 12.08
CA PHE A 19 6.22 1.63 12.39
C PHE A 19 5.77 0.21 12.03
N PHE A 20 6.09 -0.26 10.82
CA PHE A 20 5.89 -1.66 10.43
C PHE A 20 6.98 -2.53 11.04
N CYS A 21 6.63 -3.30 12.09
CA CYS A 21 7.52 -4.29 12.71
C CYS A 21 7.63 -5.58 11.86
N PHE A 22 8.26 -5.47 10.69
CA PHE A 22 9.10 -6.59 10.25
C PHE A 22 10.46 -6.49 10.95
N LEU A 23 11.06 -7.64 11.24
CA LEU A 23 12.40 -7.76 11.82
C LEU A 23 13.48 -7.27 10.83
N ALA A 24 13.59 -5.95 10.69
CA ALA A 24 14.79 -5.32 10.18
C ALA A 24 15.90 -5.53 11.21
N THR A 25 16.94 -6.26 10.83
CA THR A 25 18.18 -6.36 11.61
C THR A 25 18.75 -4.95 11.75
N GLY A 26 18.61 -4.37 12.95
CA GLY A 26 18.97 -2.98 13.24
C GLY A 26 20.48 -2.75 13.18
N GLY A 27 21.00 -2.51 11.98
CA GLY A 27 22.27 -1.80 11.81
C GLY A 27 22.07 -0.33 12.15
N THR A 28 22.93 0.23 12.99
CA THR A 28 22.98 1.66 13.27
C THR A 28 23.21 2.41 11.96
N LEU A 29 22.27 3.30 11.58
CA LEU A 29 22.44 4.22 10.46
C LEU A 29 23.49 5.26 10.87
N CYS A 30 24.72 5.10 10.38
CA CYS A 30 25.70 6.17 10.43
C CYS A 30 25.30 7.24 9.41
N ALA A 31 25.19 8.49 9.86
CA ALA A 31 25.08 9.63 8.96
C ALA A 31 26.32 9.69 8.06
N GLY A 32 26.15 10.07 6.79
CA GLY A 32 27.25 10.25 5.84
C GLY A 32 27.00 9.69 4.45
N HIS A 33 26.36 8.52 4.30
CA HIS A 33 26.27 7.83 3.00
C HIS A 33 24.86 7.34 2.60
N ARG A 34 24.57 7.30 1.29
CA ARG A 34 23.34 6.74 0.70
C ARG A 34 23.64 6.00 -0.62
N LEU A 35 22.85 4.96 -0.92
CA LEU A 35 22.87 4.33 -2.25
C LEU A 35 21.84 5.00 -3.17
N VAL A 36 22.26 5.30 -4.41
CA VAL A 36 21.43 5.88 -5.48
C VAL A 36 21.75 5.16 -6.79
N GLY A 37 20.77 4.92 -7.65
CA GLY A 37 21.00 4.30 -8.94
C GLY A 37 19.82 4.46 -9.89
N ASP A 38 19.89 3.83 -11.05
CA ASP A 38 18.76 3.67 -11.97
C ASP A 38 19.06 2.58 -13.01
N THR A 39 18.09 2.29 -13.88
CA THR A 39 18.30 1.52 -15.11
C THR A 39 18.75 2.42 -16.26
N ALA A 40 19.48 1.87 -17.24
CA ALA A 40 20.01 2.65 -18.38
C ALA A 40 18.94 3.27 -19.30
N LYS A 41 17.68 2.82 -19.21
CA LYS A 41 16.49 3.47 -19.79
C LYS A 41 15.31 3.38 -18.82
N ASN A 42 14.13 3.81 -19.25
CA ASN A 42 12.90 3.66 -18.46
C ASN A 42 12.70 2.19 -18.01
N PRO A 43 12.66 1.92 -16.68
CA PRO A 43 12.49 0.58 -16.14
C PRO A 43 11.15 -0.08 -16.51
N LEU A 44 10.16 0.67 -17.00
CA LEU A 44 8.87 0.16 -17.45
C LEU A 44 8.82 -0.23 -18.94
N GLU A 45 9.96 -0.29 -19.63
CA GLU A 45 10.04 -0.42 -21.10
C GLU A 45 11.00 -1.52 -21.59
N TYR A 46 11.41 -2.45 -20.73
CA TYR A 46 12.29 -3.55 -21.14
C TYR A 46 11.53 -4.67 -21.87
N SER A 47 12.09 -5.14 -22.98
CA SER A 47 11.59 -6.30 -23.74
C SER A 47 12.14 -7.61 -23.19
N CYS A 48 11.43 -8.73 -23.40
CA CYS A 48 11.98 -10.05 -23.08
C CYS A 48 13.29 -10.30 -23.84
N GLY A 49 14.31 -10.77 -23.13
CA GLY A 49 15.67 -10.98 -23.64
C GLY A 49 16.53 -9.72 -23.78
N GLU A 50 16.00 -8.52 -23.53
CA GLU A 50 16.77 -7.28 -23.56
C GLU A 50 17.72 -7.18 -22.35
N GLU A 51 18.93 -6.64 -22.56
CA GLU A 51 19.88 -6.39 -21.47
C GLU A 51 19.38 -5.25 -20.57
N ILE A 52 19.10 -5.59 -19.31
CA ILE A 52 18.81 -4.65 -18.24
C ILE A 52 20.13 -4.27 -17.59
N VAL A 53 20.50 -2.99 -17.69
CA VAL A 53 21.70 -2.45 -17.08
C VAL A 53 21.29 -1.58 -15.90
N PHE A 54 21.51 -2.07 -14.69
CA PHE A 54 21.42 -1.28 -13.47
C PHE A 54 22.75 -0.58 -13.20
N THR A 55 22.69 0.67 -12.75
CA THR A 55 23.85 1.44 -12.29
C THR A 55 23.59 1.91 -10.86
N VAL A 56 24.52 1.66 -9.93
CA VAL A 56 24.37 2.03 -8.51
C VAL A 56 25.64 2.70 -7.99
N LYS A 57 25.50 3.88 -7.38
CA LYS A 57 26.57 4.61 -6.69
C LYS A 57 26.29 4.66 -5.18
N LEU A 58 27.34 4.50 -4.39
CA LEU A 58 27.35 4.93 -2.99
C LEU A 58 27.79 6.40 -2.97
N GLN A 59 26.92 7.28 -2.51
CA GLN A 59 27.16 8.72 -2.41
C GLN A 59 27.36 9.14 -0.96
N ASN A 60 28.20 10.15 -0.75
CA ASN A 60 28.22 10.94 0.47
C ASN A 60 27.03 11.92 0.51
N ASP A 61 26.79 12.56 1.67
CA ASP A 61 25.74 13.57 1.83
C ASP A 61 25.92 14.81 0.92
N ASP A 62 27.15 15.11 0.48
CA ASP A 62 27.45 16.16 -0.51
C ASP A 62 27.19 15.75 -1.98
N GLY A 63 26.83 14.48 -2.22
CA GLY A 63 26.59 13.90 -3.54
C GLY A 63 27.82 13.29 -4.23
N GLY A 64 29.03 13.48 -3.69
CA GLY A 64 30.26 12.84 -4.17
C GLY A 64 30.27 11.33 -3.93
N CYS A 65 31.16 10.59 -4.61
CA CYS A 65 31.25 9.14 -4.42
C CYS A 65 31.91 8.78 -3.08
N SER A 66 31.29 7.86 -2.35
CA SER A 66 31.84 7.22 -1.15
C SER A 66 32.61 5.96 -1.57
N LEU A 67 33.91 5.88 -1.24
CA LEU A 67 34.85 4.93 -1.84
C LEU A 67 35.29 3.84 -0.85
N GLY A 68 35.67 2.67 -1.36
CA GLY A 68 36.29 1.61 -0.56
C GLY A 68 35.33 0.77 0.29
N HIS A 69 34.02 1.06 0.27
CA HIS A 69 33.02 0.29 1.00
C HIS A 69 32.65 -0.99 0.24
N GLN A 70 32.59 -2.12 0.95
CA GLN A 70 32.08 -3.37 0.38
C GLN A 70 30.59 -3.23 0.02
N LEU A 71 30.25 -3.51 -1.22
CA LEU A 71 28.89 -3.62 -1.72
C LEU A 71 28.55 -5.11 -1.88
N ARG A 72 27.36 -5.51 -1.43
CA ARG A 72 26.77 -6.82 -1.76
C ARG A 72 25.48 -6.60 -2.53
N TRP A 73 25.27 -7.35 -3.59
CA TRP A 73 24.09 -7.22 -4.43
C TRP A 73 23.40 -8.56 -4.65
N LYS A 74 22.08 -8.51 -4.84
CA LYS A 74 21.22 -9.65 -5.12
C LYS A 74 20.16 -9.26 -6.14
N ARG A 75 20.07 -10.02 -7.22
CA ARG A 75 19.04 -9.94 -8.26
C ARG A 75 18.08 -11.10 -8.08
N THR A 76 16.78 -10.82 -8.20
CA THR A 76 15.69 -11.81 -8.22
C THR A 76 14.67 -11.42 -9.30
N GLY A 77 13.78 -12.33 -9.69
CA GLY A 77 12.74 -11.99 -10.66
C GLY A 77 11.65 -13.04 -10.81
N ASP A 78 10.58 -12.65 -11.51
CA ASP A 78 9.45 -13.53 -11.85
C ASP A 78 9.87 -14.65 -12.83
N ASP A 79 11.10 -14.62 -13.35
CA ASP A 79 11.74 -15.72 -14.09
C ASP A 79 12.34 -16.81 -13.18
N GLY A 80 12.49 -16.53 -11.88
CA GLY A 80 13.12 -17.43 -10.91
C GLY A 80 14.64 -17.39 -10.88
N VAL A 81 15.28 -16.53 -11.68
CA VAL A 81 16.74 -16.38 -11.68
C VAL A 81 17.18 -15.60 -10.44
N ILE A 82 18.11 -16.17 -9.70
CA ILE A 82 18.75 -15.55 -8.53
C ILE A 82 20.23 -15.40 -8.86
N GLU A 83 20.72 -14.16 -8.84
CA GLU A 83 22.12 -13.84 -9.04
C GLU A 83 22.60 -13.02 -7.84
N GLU A 84 23.80 -13.30 -7.34
CA GLU A 84 24.39 -12.61 -6.19
C GLU A 84 25.85 -12.29 -6.47
N GLY A 85 26.34 -11.19 -5.89
CA GLY A 85 27.73 -10.82 -6.04
C GLY A 85 28.18 -9.73 -5.09
N GLN A 86 29.45 -9.37 -5.21
CA GLN A 86 30.09 -8.36 -4.38
C GLN A 86 30.91 -7.41 -5.25
N ALA A 87 31.08 -6.19 -4.76
CA ALA A 87 31.95 -5.18 -5.36
C ALA A 87 32.53 -4.29 -4.25
N VAL A 88 33.41 -3.37 -4.62
CA VAL A 88 33.86 -2.28 -3.76
C VAL A 88 33.44 -0.97 -4.40
N SER A 89 32.91 -0.03 -3.62
CA SER A 89 32.48 1.27 -4.14
C SER A 89 33.66 2.09 -4.67
N GLY A 90 33.46 2.71 -5.84
CA GLY A 90 34.47 3.48 -6.56
C GLY A 90 33.90 4.79 -7.11
N ASN A 91 34.71 5.50 -7.89
CA ASN A 91 34.27 6.72 -8.59
C ASN A 91 33.20 6.38 -9.65
N GLU A 92 33.40 5.26 -10.35
CA GLU A 92 32.45 4.68 -11.28
C GLU A 92 31.31 3.93 -10.56
N PRO A 93 30.10 3.91 -11.15
CA PRO A 93 29.00 3.14 -10.58
C PRO A 93 29.29 1.64 -10.63
N LEU A 94 28.75 0.91 -9.66
CA LEU A 94 28.54 -0.52 -9.79
C LEU A 94 27.56 -0.74 -10.95
N VAL A 95 28.02 -1.40 -12.02
CA VAL A 95 27.20 -1.79 -13.17
C VAL A 95 26.81 -3.26 -13.02
N ILE A 96 25.52 -3.55 -13.03
CA ILE A 96 24.98 -4.92 -13.01
C ILE A 96 24.15 -5.10 -14.28
N LYS A 97 24.60 -6.02 -15.13
CA LYS A 97 23.93 -6.45 -16.36
C LYS A 97 23.19 -7.75 -16.07
N THR A 98 21.91 -7.80 -16.40
CA THR A 98 21.07 -9.00 -16.31
C THR A 98 20.01 -8.93 -17.43
N SER A 99 19.16 -9.93 -17.57
CA SER A 99 17.98 -9.90 -18.45
C SER A 99 16.91 -10.83 -17.91
N SER A 100 15.71 -10.81 -18.48
CA SER A 100 14.72 -11.88 -18.30
C SER A 100 14.18 -12.31 -19.66
N ALA A 101 14.17 -13.61 -19.92
CA ALA A 101 13.58 -14.18 -21.15
C ALA A 101 12.04 -14.24 -21.09
N VAL A 102 11.43 -14.04 -19.91
CA VAL A 102 9.97 -14.11 -19.71
C VAL A 102 9.40 -12.78 -19.20
N PRO A 103 8.10 -12.50 -19.44
CA PRO A 103 7.45 -11.29 -18.95
C PRO A 103 7.31 -11.29 -17.42
N GLY A 104 7.61 -10.16 -16.77
CA GLY A 104 7.51 -10.01 -15.33
C GLY A 104 8.43 -8.96 -14.72
N THR A 105 8.63 -9.07 -13.42
CA THR A 105 9.46 -8.21 -12.60
C THR A 105 10.88 -8.74 -12.53
N VAL A 106 11.87 -7.85 -12.67
CA VAL A 106 13.26 -8.09 -12.21
C VAL A 106 13.56 -7.10 -11.11
N LEU A 107 14.07 -7.57 -9.98
CA LEU A 107 14.43 -6.78 -8.79
C LEU A 107 15.94 -6.82 -8.58
N LEU A 108 16.50 -5.72 -8.10
CA LEU A 108 17.88 -5.61 -7.66
C LEU A 108 17.94 -4.95 -6.28
N GLU A 109 18.49 -5.67 -5.31
CA GLU A 109 18.90 -5.14 -4.01
C GLU A 109 20.41 -4.92 -4.01
N VAL A 110 20.88 -3.76 -3.53
CA VAL A 110 22.30 -3.52 -3.21
C VAL A 110 22.41 -3.00 -1.78
N LYS A 111 23.32 -3.58 -1.00
CA LYS A 111 23.58 -3.26 0.41
C LYS A 111 25.02 -2.79 0.60
N ALA A 112 25.18 -1.70 1.36
CA ALA A 112 26.46 -1.22 1.86
C ALA A 112 26.39 -1.06 3.40
N PRO A 113 27.51 -1.24 4.14
CA PRO A 113 27.54 -1.02 5.58
C PRO A 113 27.07 0.38 5.99
N GLY A 114 26.24 0.45 7.04
CA GLY A 114 25.75 1.72 7.59
C GLY A 114 24.67 2.44 6.78
N THR A 115 24.29 1.95 5.59
CA THR A 115 23.25 2.57 4.75
C THR A 115 21.97 1.75 4.69
N ARG A 116 20.88 2.37 4.24
CA ARG A 116 19.75 1.61 3.68
C ARG A 116 20.17 0.95 2.36
N ALA A 117 19.52 -0.16 2.03
CA ALA A 117 19.69 -0.80 0.73
C ALA A 117 19.20 0.14 -0.40
N PHE A 118 19.84 0.04 -1.55
CA PHE A 118 19.19 0.34 -2.82
C PHE A 118 18.23 -0.81 -3.11
N GLU A 119 17.00 -0.45 -3.47
CA GLU A 119 15.95 -1.36 -3.90
C GLU A 119 15.44 -0.80 -5.23
N GLY A 120 15.82 -1.45 -6.34
CA GLY A 120 15.42 -1.06 -7.68
C GLY A 120 14.82 -2.22 -8.45
N GLY A 121 14.19 -1.93 -9.57
CA GLY A 121 13.67 -2.97 -10.45
C GLY A 121 13.26 -2.50 -11.83
N ALA A 122 12.91 -3.46 -12.66
CA ALA A 122 12.48 -3.31 -14.04
C ALA A 122 11.27 -4.21 -14.32
N LEU A 123 10.41 -3.75 -15.22
CA LEU A 123 9.31 -4.51 -15.80
C LEU A 123 9.71 -4.96 -17.20
N VAL A 124 9.72 -6.27 -17.40
CA VAL A 124 10.11 -6.94 -18.64
C VAL A 124 8.87 -7.47 -19.35
N GLY A 125 8.80 -7.27 -20.67
CA GLY A 125 7.73 -7.84 -21.50
C GLY A 125 6.34 -7.31 -21.14
N ARG A 126 6.23 -6.01 -20.88
CA ARG A 126 5.01 -5.39 -20.31
C ARG A 126 3.75 -5.61 -21.16
N ASP A 127 3.92 -5.75 -22.48
CA ASP A 127 2.84 -5.92 -23.45
C ASP A 127 2.47 -7.40 -23.65
N GLN A 128 3.35 -8.32 -23.21
CA GLN A 128 3.12 -9.77 -23.15
C GLN A 128 2.57 -10.23 -21.78
N LEU A 129 2.53 -9.35 -20.78
CA LEU A 129 1.97 -9.66 -19.46
C LEU A 129 0.45 -9.87 -19.52
N CYS A 130 0.02 -11.10 -19.26
CA CYS A 130 -1.38 -11.47 -19.12
C CYS A 130 -1.76 -11.68 -17.64
N PRO A 131 -2.93 -11.17 -17.20
CA PRO A 131 -3.45 -11.43 -15.87
C PRO A 131 -3.97 -12.86 -15.75
N PRO A 132 -4.04 -13.43 -14.53
CA PRO A 132 -4.84 -14.62 -14.27
C PRO A 132 -6.28 -14.45 -14.78
N PRO A 133 -6.94 -15.53 -15.23
CA PRO A 133 -8.35 -15.48 -15.58
C PRO A 133 -9.20 -15.15 -14.35
N GLU A 134 -10.32 -14.46 -14.54
CA GLU A 134 -11.25 -14.16 -13.46
C GLU A 134 -11.76 -15.47 -12.83
N PRO A 135 -11.57 -15.71 -11.53
CA PRO A 135 -11.81 -17.01 -10.93
C PRO A 135 -13.31 -17.28 -10.79
N ALA A 136 -13.67 -18.55 -10.91
CA ALA A 136 -15.03 -19.02 -10.67
C ALA A 136 -15.49 -18.58 -9.27
N GLY A 137 -16.62 -17.88 -9.21
CA GLY A 137 -17.18 -17.34 -7.97
C GLY A 137 -16.78 -15.90 -7.61
N PHE A 138 -15.84 -15.25 -8.30
CA PHE A 138 -15.43 -13.86 -7.99
C PHE A 138 -16.64 -12.90 -7.88
N ARG A 139 -17.47 -12.86 -8.92
CA ARG A 139 -18.67 -12.01 -8.98
C ARG A 139 -19.69 -12.38 -7.89
N GLN A 140 -19.89 -13.66 -7.64
CA GLN A 140 -20.79 -14.14 -6.59
C GLN A 140 -20.30 -13.73 -5.20
N ASN A 141 -18.98 -13.80 -4.94
CA ASN A 141 -18.38 -13.37 -3.69
C ASN A 141 -18.54 -11.84 -3.49
N CYS A 142 -18.35 -11.06 -4.56
CA CYS A 142 -18.59 -9.62 -4.57
C CYS A 142 -20.07 -9.29 -4.26
N SER A 143 -21.01 -9.90 -4.97
CA SER A 143 -22.45 -9.72 -4.71
C SER A 143 -22.82 -10.09 -3.27
N ARG A 144 -22.30 -11.21 -2.75
CA ARG A 144 -22.54 -11.66 -1.37
C ARG A 144 -22.00 -10.67 -0.33
N LEU A 145 -20.78 -10.16 -0.52
CA LEU A 145 -20.21 -9.10 0.33
C LEU A 145 -21.12 -7.86 0.37
N SER A 146 -21.57 -7.37 -0.80
CA SER A 146 -22.46 -6.21 -0.89
C SER A 146 -23.85 -6.46 -0.30
N GLU A 147 -24.43 -7.65 -0.51
CA GLU A 147 -25.73 -8.04 0.06
C GLU A 147 -25.67 -8.19 1.59
N ASP A 148 -24.69 -8.92 2.10
CA ASP A 148 -24.49 -9.12 3.54
C ASP A 148 -24.21 -7.78 4.23
N ALA A 149 -23.34 -6.94 3.64
CA ALA A 149 -23.12 -5.59 4.13
C ALA A 149 -24.40 -4.76 4.11
N GLY A 150 -25.24 -4.90 3.07
CA GLY A 150 -26.53 -4.23 2.95
C GLY A 150 -27.55 -4.61 4.03
N ARG A 151 -27.52 -5.85 4.52
CA ARG A 151 -28.41 -6.39 5.57
C ARG A 151 -28.05 -5.94 6.99
N VAL A 152 -26.84 -5.42 7.23
CA VAL A 152 -26.42 -4.97 8.57
C VAL A 152 -27.18 -3.73 9.01
N GLU A 153 -27.78 -3.77 10.19
CA GLU A 153 -28.34 -2.60 10.87
C GLU A 153 -27.21 -1.77 11.49
N LEU A 154 -27.19 -0.46 11.21
CA LEU A 154 -26.08 0.43 11.58
C LEU A 154 -26.20 0.95 13.02
N GLN A 155 -26.35 0.04 14.00
CA GLN A 155 -26.39 0.35 15.44
C GLN A 155 -24.97 0.70 15.96
N ALA A 156 -24.44 1.85 15.52
CA ALA A 156 -23.10 2.29 15.88
C ALA A 156 -23.03 2.84 17.32
N LYS A 157 -22.26 2.18 18.18
CA LYS A 157 -21.80 2.74 19.45
C LYS A 157 -20.63 3.69 19.17
N LEU A 158 -20.68 4.90 19.74
CA LEU A 158 -19.63 5.92 19.61
C LEU A 158 -18.95 6.20 20.96
N ASP A 159 -17.66 5.94 21.04
CA ASP A 159 -16.81 6.23 22.20
C ASP A 159 -15.91 7.43 21.89
N ARG A 160 -16.13 8.57 22.55
CA ARG A 160 -15.33 9.79 22.34
C ARG A 160 -13.92 9.61 22.93
N TYR A 161 -12.90 10.11 22.24
CA TYR A 161 -11.52 10.13 22.72
C TYR A 161 -10.83 11.47 22.42
N ASP A 162 -9.64 11.69 22.99
CA ASP A 162 -8.79 12.84 22.64
C ASP A 162 -7.82 12.47 21.51
N ALA A 163 -7.94 13.17 20.39
CA ALA A 163 -7.06 13.06 19.22
C ALA A 163 -5.93 14.11 19.23
N GLY A 164 -5.88 15.01 20.21
CA GLY A 164 -4.91 16.11 20.30
C GLY A 164 -5.30 17.36 19.51
N THR A 165 -6.57 17.53 19.15
CA THR A 165 -7.10 18.70 18.42
C THR A 165 -8.46 19.12 18.96
N VAL A 166 -8.69 20.42 19.06
CA VAL A 166 -10.00 21.02 19.41
C VAL A 166 -10.87 21.33 18.19
N GLN A 167 -10.35 21.11 16.97
CA GLN A 167 -11.05 21.45 15.73
C GLN A 167 -11.98 20.33 15.23
N ALA A 168 -11.90 19.13 15.81
CA ALA A 168 -12.75 17.99 15.48
C ALA A 168 -13.20 17.24 16.73
N GLU A 169 -14.40 16.67 16.66
CA GLU A 169 -14.83 15.62 17.57
C GLU A 169 -14.27 14.28 17.09
N ALA A 170 -13.66 13.53 18.01
CA ALA A 170 -13.00 12.27 17.71
C ALA A 170 -13.73 11.11 18.39
N TYR A 171 -14.13 10.11 17.60
CA TYR A 171 -14.88 8.95 18.07
C TYR A 171 -14.25 7.65 17.58
N GLN A 172 -14.19 6.64 18.44
CA GLN A 172 -14.23 5.26 17.98
C GLN A 172 -15.68 4.88 17.68
N PHE A 173 -15.92 4.28 16.52
CA PHE A 173 -17.20 3.64 16.21
C PHE A 173 -17.09 2.11 16.37
N THR A 174 -18.14 1.49 16.87
CA THR A 174 -18.29 0.02 16.94
C THR A 174 -19.68 -0.36 16.46
N ILE A 175 -19.76 -1.21 15.44
CA ILE A 175 -21.02 -1.71 14.86
C ILE A 175 -21.02 -3.24 15.01
N PRO A 176 -21.98 -3.82 15.75
CA PRO A 176 -22.14 -5.27 15.85
C PRO A 176 -22.41 -5.92 14.48
N LEU A 177 -21.83 -7.10 14.26
CA LEU A 177 -22.09 -7.95 13.10
C LEU A 177 -22.60 -9.32 13.56
N THR A 178 -23.07 -10.12 12.61
CA THR A 178 -23.45 -11.52 12.86
C THR A 178 -22.26 -12.36 13.35
N GLY A 179 -22.54 -13.39 14.15
CA GLY A 179 -21.52 -14.32 14.66
C GLY A 179 -20.53 -13.73 15.68
N GLY A 180 -20.87 -12.61 16.33
CA GLY A 180 -20.00 -11.97 17.32
C GLY A 180 -18.80 -11.22 16.72
N MET A 181 -18.78 -11.02 15.41
CA MET A 181 -17.87 -10.07 14.77
C MET A 181 -18.32 -8.63 15.04
N VAL A 182 -17.41 -7.68 14.85
CA VAL A 182 -17.71 -6.25 14.87
C VAL A 182 -16.98 -5.55 13.72
N THR A 183 -17.54 -4.43 13.27
CA THR A 183 -16.83 -3.40 12.50
C THR A 183 -16.41 -2.32 13.47
N THR A 184 -15.12 -1.96 13.50
CA THR A 184 -14.61 -0.87 14.33
C THR A 184 -13.70 0.04 13.53
N GLY A 185 -13.48 1.23 14.06
CA GLY A 185 -12.55 2.22 13.52
C GLY A 185 -12.62 3.50 14.32
N THR A 186 -11.87 4.52 13.90
CA THR A 186 -12.04 5.88 14.44
C THR A 186 -12.42 6.86 13.35
N MET A 187 -13.06 7.96 13.75
CA MET A 187 -13.39 9.08 12.88
C MET A 187 -13.16 10.42 13.57
N LEU A 188 -12.77 11.42 12.78
CA LEU A 188 -12.71 12.82 13.12
C LEU A 188 -13.80 13.53 12.31
N ILE A 189 -14.69 14.27 12.98
CA ILE A 189 -15.64 15.17 12.31
C ILE A 189 -15.41 16.60 12.82
N PRO A 190 -15.19 17.59 11.92
CA PRO A 190 -15.07 19.00 12.27
C PRO A 190 -16.15 19.48 13.25
N VAL A 191 -15.75 20.22 14.29
CA VAL A 191 -16.68 20.80 15.27
C VAL A 191 -17.60 21.80 14.57
N GLY A 192 -18.91 21.72 14.86
CA GLY A 192 -19.91 22.61 14.23
C GLY A 192 -20.22 22.29 12.77
N ALA A 193 -19.99 21.05 12.32
CA ALA A 193 -20.32 20.63 10.97
C ALA A 193 -21.83 20.62 10.72
N GLU A 194 -22.28 21.49 9.82
CA GLU A 194 -23.68 21.54 9.37
C GLU A 194 -24.08 20.27 8.58
N PRO A 195 -25.38 19.91 8.54
CA PRO A 195 -25.87 18.80 7.74
C PRO A 195 -25.44 18.91 6.26
N LYS A 196 -24.91 17.82 5.72
CA LYS A 196 -24.45 17.68 4.32
C LYS A 196 -23.36 18.69 3.90
N SER A 197 -22.58 19.22 4.84
CA SER A 197 -21.50 20.19 4.55
C SER A 197 -20.14 19.57 4.19
N LEU A 198 -19.86 18.34 4.61
CA LEU A 198 -18.50 17.77 4.57
C LEU A 198 -18.30 16.72 3.47
N SER A 199 -17.11 16.70 2.86
CA SER A 199 -16.63 15.50 2.16
C SER A 199 -16.34 14.37 3.16
N ALA A 200 -16.08 13.16 2.68
CA ALA A 200 -15.59 12.06 3.51
C ALA A 200 -14.37 11.37 2.89
N ARG A 201 -13.41 10.96 3.71
CA ARG A 201 -12.24 10.18 3.31
C ARG A 201 -11.97 9.07 4.32
N VAL A 202 -11.80 7.86 3.80
CA VAL A 202 -11.72 6.64 4.60
C VAL A 202 -10.40 5.91 4.32
N HIS A 203 -9.61 5.75 5.37
CA HIS A 203 -8.31 5.10 5.38
C HIS A 203 -8.43 3.62 5.78
N PHE A 204 -7.70 2.76 5.07
CA PHE A 204 -7.62 1.33 5.37
C PHE A 204 -6.21 0.90 5.79
N GLN A 205 -6.12 -0.03 6.73
CA GLN A 205 -4.86 -0.44 7.35
C GLN A 205 -4.00 -1.33 6.44
N GLY A 206 -2.69 -1.08 6.41
CA GLY A 206 -1.72 -2.03 5.87
C GLY A 206 -1.55 -3.27 6.76
N TYR A 207 -0.68 -4.20 6.37
CA TYR A 207 -0.60 -5.49 7.05
C TYR A 207 0.01 -5.38 8.47
N GLY A 208 -0.73 -5.78 9.50
CA GLY A 208 -0.28 -5.85 10.89
C GLY A 208 -1.45 -5.86 11.86
N ALA A 209 -1.19 -5.98 13.16
CA ALA A 209 -2.19 -5.68 14.17
C ALA A 209 -1.80 -4.39 14.91
N TYR A 210 -2.54 -3.31 14.67
CA TYR A 210 -2.35 -2.00 15.27
C TYR A 210 -3.67 -1.22 15.29
N ALA A 211 -3.71 -0.10 16.02
CA ALA A 211 -4.89 0.74 16.13
C ALA A 211 -5.24 1.45 14.80
N ALA A 212 -6.51 1.45 14.41
CA ALA A 212 -7.05 2.37 13.41
C ALA A 212 -7.40 3.72 14.07
N ARG A 213 -6.42 4.32 14.78
CA ARG A 213 -6.60 5.52 15.61
C ARG A 213 -6.06 6.77 14.92
N LEU A 214 -6.96 7.72 14.64
CA LEU A 214 -6.63 9.02 14.08
C LEU A 214 -6.13 9.99 15.16
N THR A 215 -5.39 11.01 14.72
CA THR A 215 -4.77 12.05 15.53
C THR A 215 -4.98 13.44 14.92
N ALA A 216 -4.55 14.48 15.61
CA ALA A 216 -4.55 15.86 15.11
C ALA A 216 -3.82 16.04 13.76
N ASN A 217 -2.88 15.16 13.40
CA ASN A 217 -2.17 15.23 12.13
C ASN A 217 -3.04 14.77 10.94
N ASP A 218 -4.07 13.97 11.20
CA ASP A 218 -4.95 13.39 10.18
C ASP A 218 -6.16 14.30 9.90
N PHE A 219 -6.43 15.26 10.80
CA PHE A 219 -7.52 16.23 10.67
C PHE A 219 -7.38 17.09 9.41
N THR A 220 -8.46 17.16 8.63
CA THR A 220 -8.57 17.99 7.43
C THR A 220 -9.86 18.83 7.51
N PRO A 221 -9.78 20.18 7.45
CA PRO A 221 -10.96 21.04 7.43
C PRO A 221 -11.89 20.72 6.25
N GLY A 222 -13.20 20.68 6.49
CA GLY A 222 -14.21 20.39 5.47
C GLY A 222 -14.44 18.90 5.17
N GLU A 223 -13.82 18.00 5.92
CA GLU A 223 -13.84 16.56 5.66
C GLU A 223 -14.10 15.73 6.92
N ILE A 224 -14.94 14.69 6.80
CA ILE A 224 -15.01 13.58 7.75
C ILE A 224 -13.86 12.63 7.42
N VAL A 225 -12.89 12.51 8.32
CA VAL A 225 -11.75 11.59 8.16
C VAL A 225 -12.01 10.35 9.01
N ALA A 226 -11.99 9.15 8.42
CA ALA A 226 -12.19 7.90 9.12
C ALA A 226 -11.05 6.91 8.85
N ALA A 227 -10.74 6.04 9.82
CA ALA A 227 -9.81 4.92 9.67
C ALA A 227 -10.50 3.64 10.14
N VAL A 228 -10.54 2.61 9.28
CA VAL A 228 -11.23 1.34 9.54
C VAL A 228 -10.26 0.30 10.09
N SER A 229 -10.68 -0.45 11.11
CA SER A 229 -9.94 -1.57 11.65
C SER A 229 -10.14 -2.81 10.78
N ALA A 230 -9.08 -3.29 10.14
CA ALA A 230 -9.14 -4.51 9.31
C ALA A 230 -9.64 -5.74 10.11
N HIS A 231 -9.38 -5.74 11.42
CA HIS A 231 -9.63 -6.86 12.34
C HIS A 231 -10.95 -6.77 13.11
N GLY A 232 -11.57 -5.58 13.19
CA GLY A 232 -12.66 -5.34 14.14
C GLY A 232 -12.20 -5.40 15.59
N ILE A 233 -11.10 -4.72 15.93
CA ILE A 233 -10.55 -4.64 17.29
C ILE A 233 -10.76 -3.26 17.90
N ASP A 234 -10.65 -3.15 19.23
CA ASP A 234 -10.63 -1.86 19.92
C ASP A 234 -9.34 -1.10 19.55
N ASN A 235 -9.49 0.16 19.13
CA ASN A 235 -8.43 1.04 18.62
C ASN A 235 -7.99 2.09 19.67
N LEU A 236 -8.59 2.09 20.87
CA LEU A 236 -8.24 3.00 21.96
C LEU A 236 -7.35 2.34 23.03
N GLN A 237 -6.98 1.07 22.83
CA GLN A 237 -6.07 0.32 23.70
C GLN A 237 -4.60 0.76 23.56
N GLU A 238 -3.79 0.37 24.55
CA GLU A 238 -2.33 0.57 24.60
C GLU A 238 -1.56 -0.33 23.61
N GLU A 239 -0.35 0.08 23.23
CA GLU A 239 0.47 -0.62 22.20
C GLU A 239 0.67 -2.12 22.49
N VAL A 240 0.79 -2.48 23.78
CA VAL A 240 0.97 -3.86 24.26
C VAL A 240 -0.22 -4.78 23.91
N PHE A 241 -1.43 -4.25 23.79
CA PHE A 241 -2.61 -5.02 23.38
C PHE A 241 -2.45 -5.52 21.94
N TYR A 242 -2.08 -4.63 21.01
CA TYR A 242 -1.91 -5.00 19.60
C TYR A 242 -0.70 -5.91 19.38
N LYS A 243 0.43 -5.66 20.06
CA LYS A 243 1.60 -6.56 20.04
C LYS A 243 1.26 -7.98 20.48
N LYS A 244 0.39 -8.15 21.49
CA LYS A 244 -0.11 -9.47 21.92
C LYS A 244 -1.01 -10.12 20.86
N LEU A 245 -1.85 -9.34 20.16
CA LEU A 245 -2.66 -9.85 19.06
C LEU A 245 -1.79 -10.30 17.88
N GLU A 246 -0.82 -9.48 17.47
CA GLU A 246 0.12 -9.77 16.37
C GLU A 246 0.97 -11.02 16.62
N ALA A 247 1.46 -11.20 17.84
CA ALA A 247 2.21 -12.38 18.24
C ALA A 247 1.32 -13.63 18.43
N GLY A 248 0.01 -13.44 18.63
CA GLY A 248 -0.97 -14.47 18.97
C GLY A 248 -2.05 -14.67 17.90
N LYS A 249 -3.29 -14.25 18.20
CA LYS A 249 -4.49 -14.53 17.38
C LYS A 249 -4.38 -14.07 15.92
N LEU A 250 -3.65 -12.98 15.67
CA LEU A 250 -3.46 -12.38 14.35
C LEU A 250 -2.10 -12.73 13.73
N LYS A 251 -1.33 -13.63 14.33
CA LYS A 251 -0.05 -14.08 13.76
C LYS A 251 -0.28 -14.73 12.39
N ARG A 252 0.23 -14.08 11.33
CA ARG A 252 0.06 -14.50 9.92
C ARG A 252 -1.42 -14.66 9.50
N TYR A 253 -2.30 -13.77 9.94
CA TYR A 253 -3.69 -13.73 9.45
C TYR A 253 -3.75 -13.69 7.90
N GLY A 254 -4.78 -14.30 7.31
CA GLY A 254 -4.92 -14.37 5.85
C GLY A 254 -3.89 -15.24 5.10
N PHE A 255 -2.90 -15.86 5.75
CA PHE A 255 -1.95 -16.77 5.08
C PHE A 255 -2.43 -18.22 4.96
N LYS A 256 -3.60 -18.55 5.50
CA LYS A 256 -4.20 -19.89 5.52
C LYS A 256 -5.72 -19.81 5.43
N ASP A 257 -6.36 -20.96 5.25
CA ASP A 257 -7.82 -21.13 5.32
C ASP A 257 -8.59 -20.25 4.30
N ASN A 258 -7.99 -20.00 3.13
CA ASN A 258 -8.50 -19.12 2.06
C ASN A 258 -9.32 -19.86 0.98
N ASP A 259 -9.88 -21.02 1.28
CA ASP A 259 -10.69 -21.77 0.33
C ASP A 259 -11.81 -22.53 1.08
N PRO A 260 -13.10 -22.35 0.72
CA PRO A 260 -13.64 -21.42 -0.28
C PRO A 260 -13.48 -19.93 0.11
N ALA A 261 -13.77 -19.03 -0.83
CA ALA A 261 -13.54 -17.59 -0.70
C ALA A 261 -14.17 -16.98 0.56
N GLU A 262 -15.40 -17.36 0.90
CA GLU A 262 -16.12 -16.83 2.08
C GLU A 262 -15.54 -17.26 3.43
N LYS A 263 -14.66 -18.27 3.48
CA LYS A 263 -13.93 -18.64 4.70
C LYS A 263 -12.61 -17.90 4.88
N SER A 264 -12.14 -17.22 3.84
CA SER A 264 -10.93 -16.40 3.93
C SER A 264 -11.11 -15.26 4.94
N TYR A 265 -10.05 -14.96 5.68
CA TYR A 265 -9.93 -13.73 6.48
C TYR A 265 -10.32 -12.47 5.68
N PHE A 266 -9.99 -12.43 4.38
CA PHE A 266 -10.27 -11.28 3.52
C PHE A 266 -11.77 -11.05 3.28
N TYR A 267 -12.63 -12.07 3.40
CA TYR A 267 -14.09 -11.88 3.39
C TYR A 267 -14.52 -11.00 4.56
N GLY A 268 -14.13 -11.39 5.77
CA GLY A 268 -14.49 -10.68 7.00
C GLY A 268 -13.91 -9.27 7.06
N MET A 269 -12.72 -9.05 6.47
CA MET A 269 -12.12 -7.71 6.34
C MET A 269 -12.95 -6.82 5.41
N LEU A 270 -13.16 -7.22 4.14
CA LEU A 270 -13.92 -6.42 3.18
C LEU A 270 -15.39 -6.22 3.59
N PHE A 271 -15.97 -7.16 4.34
CA PHE A 271 -17.29 -7.01 4.94
C PHE A 271 -17.33 -5.89 5.99
N ARG A 272 -16.32 -5.79 6.87
CA ARG A 272 -16.19 -4.66 7.81
C ARG A 272 -16.03 -3.34 7.07
N ASP A 273 -15.19 -3.32 6.03
CA ASP A 273 -14.93 -2.12 5.24
C ASP A 273 -16.21 -1.58 4.58
N LEU A 274 -17.02 -2.45 3.96
CA LEU A 274 -18.33 -2.08 3.39
C LEU A 274 -19.31 -1.57 4.46
N VAL A 275 -19.38 -2.21 5.63
CA VAL A 275 -20.23 -1.74 6.73
C VAL A 275 -19.75 -0.39 7.28
N ALA A 276 -18.44 -0.17 7.35
CA ALA A 276 -17.86 1.12 7.74
C ALA A 276 -18.20 2.20 6.71
N LEU A 277 -18.10 1.92 5.40
CA LEU A 277 -18.53 2.86 4.36
C LEU A 277 -20.03 3.17 4.45
N ARG A 278 -20.89 2.17 4.64
CA ARG A 278 -22.33 2.38 4.89
C ARG A 278 -22.57 3.29 6.11
N PHE A 279 -21.80 3.11 7.18
CA PHE A 279 -21.89 3.96 8.37
C PHE A 279 -21.41 5.39 8.14
N ILE A 280 -20.23 5.60 7.54
CA ILE A 280 -19.74 6.96 7.22
C ILE A 280 -20.71 7.67 6.27
N LYS A 281 -21.26 6.95 5.28
CA LYS A 281 -22.32 7.46 4.41
C LYS A 281 -23.67 7.68 5.11
N SER A 282 -23.91 7.12 6.29
CA SER A 282 -25.14 7.40 7.06
C SER A 282 -25.10 8.76 7.75
N LEU A 283 -23.91 9.26 8.10
CA LEU A 283 -23.71 10.49 8.89
C LEU A 283 -24.40 11.71 8.27
N SER A 284 -25.08 12.49 9.11
CA SER A 284 -25.84 13.68 8.68
C SER A 284 -24.94 14.75 8.03
N ALA A 285 -23.70 14.90 8.51
CA ALA A 285 -22.74 15.87 8.01
C ALA A 285 -22.17 15.54 6.61
N TRP A 286 -22.23 14.27 6.15
CA TRP A 286 -21.70 13.89 4.84
C TRP A 286 -22.52 14.49 3.68
N ASN A 287 -21.83 15.14 2.75
CA ASN A 287 -22.37 15.94 1.65
C ASN A 287 -23.11 15.14 0.56
N ARG A 288 -23.09 13.81 0.61
CA ARG A 288 -23.70 12.88 -0.37
C ARG A 288 -23.13 12.99 -1.78
N LYS A 289 -21.89 13.49 -1.90
CA LYS A 289 -21.23 13.82 -3.18
C LYS A 289 -19.75 13.44 -3.26
N SER A 290 -19.05 13.34 -2.13
CA SER A 290 -17.60 13.13 -2.13
C SER A 290 -17.21 12.09 -1.08
N LEU A 291 -16.78 10.93 -1.55
CA LEU A 291 -16.26 9.84 -0.72
C LEU A 291 -14.95 9.34 -1.34
N LEU A 292 -13.85 9.55 -0.63
CA LEU A 292 -12.52 9.07 -1.01
C LEU A 292 -12.15 7.83 -0.19
N VAL A 293 -11.53 6.84 -0.84
CA VAL A 293 -10.98 5.66 -0.17
C VAL A 293 -9.48 5.59 -0.40
N GLU A 294 -8.69 5.36 0.64
CA GLU A 294 -7.24 5.26 0.49
C GLU A 294 -6.56 4.26 1.42
N GLY A 295 -5.38 3.80 1.01
CA GLY A 295 -4.54 2.96 1.85
C GLY A 295 -3.25 2.50 1.19
N GLY A 296 -2.33 2.00 2.02
CA GLY A 296 -1.03 1.45 1.61
C GLY A 296 -0.95 -0.06 1.81
N SER A 297 -0.28 -0.79 0.91
CA SER A 297 -0.10 -2.24 1.00
C SER A 297 -1.46 -2.97 1.08
N GLN A 298 -1.76 -3.73 2.14
CA GLN A 298 -3.09 -4.29 2.40
C GLN A 298 -4.20 -3.20 2.42
N GLY A 299 -3.89 -1.99 2.85
CA GLY A 299 -4.81 -0.85 2.80
C GLY A 299 -5.15 -0.44 1.36
N GLY A 300 -4.18 -0.55 0.46
CA GLY A 300 -4.39 -0.31 -0.97
C GLY A 300 -5.28 -1.38 -1.62
N PHE A 301 -5.17 -2.63 -1.16
CA PHE A 301 -6.11 -3.70 -1.53
C PHE A 301 -7.55 -3.39 -1.06
N GLN A 302 -7.73 -3.03 0.22
CA GLN A 302 -9.03 -2.65 0.77
C GLN A 302 -9.64 -1.44 0.01
N ALA A 303 -8.86 -0.39 -0.24
CA ALA A 303 -9.31 0.79 -0.98
C ALA A 303 -9.76 0.46 -2.42
N LEU A 304 -9.00 -0.37 -3.15
CA LEU A 304 -9.39 -0.82 -4.50
C LEU A 304 -10.64 -1.70 -4.48
N ALA A 305 -10.77 -2.60 -3.51
CA ALA A 305 -11.97 -3.41 -3.34
C ALA A 305 -13.19 -2.55 -3.01
N MET A 306 -13.06 -1.55 -2.14
CA MET A 306 -14.15 -0.62 -1.81
C MET A 306 -14.56 0.23 -3.03
N ALA A 307 -13.60 0.77 -3.78
CA ALA A 307 -13.87 1.50 -5.03
C ALA A 307 -14.51 0.64 -6.14
N ALA A 308 -14.43 -0.68 -6.03
CA ALA A 308 -15.07 -1.64 -6.92
C ALA A 308 -16.47 -2.07 -6.45
N LEU A 309 -16.71 -2.12 -5.13
CA LEU A 309 -17.91 -2.69 -4.51
C LEU A 309 -18.93 -1.64 -4.06
N ASP A 310 -18.51 -0.39 -3.80
CA ASP A 310 -19.38 0.71 -3.39
C ASP A 310 -19.45 1.79 -4.50
N PRO A 311 -20.60 1.93 -5.21
CA PRO A 311 -20.73 2.86 -6.32
C PRO A 311 -20.79 4.35 -5.90
N GLU A 312 -20.89 4.66 -4.61
CA GLU A 312 -20.84 6.04 -4.11
C GLU A 312 -19.41 6.52 -3.82
N VAL A 313 -18.39 5.65 -3.97
CA VAL A 313 -16.98 6.06 -3.91
C VAL A 313 -16.64 6.91 -5.13
N THR A 314 -16.14 8.12 -4.89
CA THR A 314 -15.84 9.12 -5.93
C THR A 314 -14.35 9.28 -6.23
N GLY A 315 -13.47 8.60 -5.49
CA GLY A 315 -12.05 8.54 -5.81
C GLY A 315 -11.31 7.52 -4.94
N CYS A 316 -10.27 6.90 -5.51
CA CYS A 316 -9.46 5.89 -4.84
C CYS A 316 -7.97 6.26 -4.88
N ARG A 317 -7.25 6.11 -3.78
CA ARG A 317 -5.79 6.28 -3.72
C ARG A 317 -5.12 5.05 -3.13
N ALA A 318 -4.44 4.29 -3.97
CA ALA A 318 -3.83 3.01 -3.63
C ALA A 318 -2.30 3.08 -3.74
N ILE A 319 -1.61 2.89 -2.62
CA ILE A 319 -0.14 2.95 -2.53
C ILE A 319 0.41 1.54 -2.34
N VAL A 320 1.32 1.11 -3.21
CA VAL A 320 1.95 -0.23 -3.23
C VAL A 320 0.95 -1.38 -2.95
N PRO A 321 -0.23 -1.41 -3.61
CA PRO A 321 -1.33 -2.26 -3.15
C PRO A 321 -0.96 -3.75 -3.14
N TRP A 322 -1.32 -4.43 -2.06
CA TRP A 322 -1.08 -5.86 -1.90
C TRP A 322 -2.10 -6.69 -2.69
N MET A 323 -1.98 -8.03 -2.66
CA MET A 323 -2.95 -8.96 -3.27
C MET A 323 -3.14 -8.80 -4.79
N GLY A 324 -2.05 -8.65 -5.55
CA GLY A 324 -2.07 -8.70 -7.01
C GLY A 324 -1.38 -9.93 -7.59
N ASP A 325 -1.86 -10.38 -8.75
CA ASP A 325 -1.34 -11.51 -9.52
C ASP A 325 -1.39 -12.85 -8.77
N ILE A 326 -2.56 -13.14 -8.17
CA ILE A 326 -2.86 -14.37 -7.45
C ILE A 326 -3.10 -15.50 -8.47
N GLY A 327 -2.16 -16.44 -8.54
CA GLY A 327 -2.20 -17.52 -9.54
C GLY A 327 -1.45 -17.20 -10.83
N GLY A 328 -0.71 -16.08 -10.90
CA GLY A 328 0.27 -15.81 -11.96
C GLY A 328 1.32 -16.92 -12.11
N GLU A 329 1.51 -17.74 -11.07
CA GLU A 329 2.32 -18.96 -11.10
C GLU A 329 1.86 -19.98 -12.15
N LYS A 330 0.55 -20.04 -12.43
CA LYS A 330 -0.03 -20.89 -13.49
C LYS A 330 0.27 -20.36 -14.90
N LEU A 331 0.74 -19.12 -14.99
CA LEU A 331 1.16 -18.43 -16.22
C LEU A 331 2.70 -18.36 -16.33
N GLY A 332 3.42 -19.18 -15.53
CA GLY A 332 4.88 -19.34 -15.61
C GLY A 332 5.69 -18.41 -14.70
N ARG A 333 5.09 -17.35 -14.15
CA ARG A 333 5.77 -16.39 -13.27
C ARG A 333 6.13 -17.04 -11.93
N LYS A 334 7.31 -16.75 -11.38
CA LYS A 334 7.71 -17.20 -10.04
C LYS A 334 7.20 -16.23 -8.98
N LYS A 335 6.69 -16.79 -7.89
CA LYS A 335 6.25 -16.01 -6.73
C LYS A 335 7.48 -15.45 -5.98
N ILE A 336 7.84 -14.19 -6.25
CA ILE A 336 8.84 -13.45 -5.48
C ILE A 336 8.22 -12.53 -4.40
N GLY A 337 6.91 -12.28 -4.47
CA GLY A 337 6.17 -11.42 -3.54
C GLY A 337 5.78 -12.09 -2.22
N TRP A 338 5.79 -11.32 -1.13
CA TRP A 338 5.29 -11.77 0.18
C TRP A 338 3.75 -11.77 0.18
N ARG A 339 3.14 -12.89 -0.22
CA ARG A 339 1.69 -13.12 -0.19
C ARG A 339 1.33 -14.57 0.18
N PRO A 340 0.06 -14.89 0.53
CA PRO A 340 -0.37 -16.27 0.73
C PRO A 340 -0.19 -17.13 -0.53
N GLU A 341 -0.28 -18.45 -0.39
CA GLU A 341 -0.29 -19.36 -1.54
C GLU A 341 -1.60 -19.27 -2.31
N SER A 342 -1.54 -19.40 -3.65
CA SER A 342 -2.72 -19.32 -4.50
C SER A 342 -3.68 -20.49 -4.25
N SER A 343 -4.94 -20.16 -3.95
CA SER A 343 -6.09 -21.07 -3.99
C SER A 343 -7.20 -20.46 -4.86
N PRO A 344 -8.19 -21.27 -5.32
CA PRO A 344 -9.38 -20.76 -5.98
C PRO A 344 -10.09 -19.66 -5.19
N GLY A 345 -10.35 -19.89 -3.89
CA GLY A 345 -10.96 -18.90 -3.01
C GLY A 345 -10.10 -17.64 -2.80
N LEU A 346 -8.78 -17.75 -2.74
CA LEU A 346 -7.90 -16.58 -2.59
C LEU A 346 -7.88 -15.71 -3.86
N ALA A 347 -7.98 -16.32 -5.04
CA ALA A 347 -7.98 -15.58 -6.30
C ALA A 347 -9.18 -14.60 -6.39
N CYS A 348 -10.28 -14.87 -5.69
CA CYS A 348 -11.41 -13.94 -5.56
C CYS A 348 -11.05 -12.62 -4.84
N TYR A 349 -9.84 -12.50 -4.28
CA TYR A 349 -9.32 -11.31 -3.62
C TYR A 349 -8.20 -10.60 -4.41
N ASP A 350 -7.98 -10.96 -5.68
CA ASP A 350 -6.99 -10.28 -6.53
C ASP A 350 -7.46 -8.86 -6.93
N ILE A 351 -6.65 -7.84 -6.63
CA ILE A 351 -6.88 -6.44 -7.01
C ILE A 351 -7.11 -6.26 -8.51
N ILE A 352 -6.53 -7.12 -9.36
CA ILE A 352 -6.70 -7.08 -10.82
C ILE A 352 -8.17 -7.27 -11.21
N HIS A 353 -8.93 -8.08 -10.47
CA HIS A 353 -10.35 -8.32 -10.76
C HIS A 353 -11.23 -7.18 -10.25
N PHE A 354 -10.97 -6.66 -9.06
CA PHE A 354 -11.62 -5.43 -8.57
C PHE A 354 -11.36 -4.24 -9.50
N GLY A 355 -10.13 -4.06 -10.01
CA GLY A 355 -9.77 -2.97 -10.92
C GLY A 355 -10.62 -2.90 -12.20
N LYS A 356 -11.13 -4.03 -12.70
CA LYS A 356 -12.05 -4.06 -13.86
C LYS A 356 -13.43 -3.45 -13.55
N MET A 357 -13.82 -3.45 -12.28
CA MET A 357 -15.12 -2.96 -11.80
C MET A 357 -15.09 -1.46 -11.49
N ILE A 358 -13.99 -0.94 -10.95
CA ILE A 358 -13.82 0.47 -10.54
C ILE A 358 -14.26 1.45 -11.66
N LYS A 359 -14.96 2.52 -11.26
CA LYS A 359 -15.44 3.61 -12.14
C LYS A 359 -14.96 5.00 -11.73
N CYS A 360 -14.65 5.22 -10.46
CA CYS A 360 -14.11 6.48 -9.97
C CYS A 360 -12.64 6.67 -10.39
N PRO A 361 -12.13 7.92 -10.43
CA PRO A 361 -10.71 8.18 -10.62
C PRO A 361 -9.82 7.44 -9.60
N VAL A 362 -8.63 7.03 -10.05
CA VAL A 362 -7.67 6.26 -9.24
C VAL A 362 -6.27 6.91 -9.27
N GLU A 363 -5.76 7.26 -8.10
CA GLU A 363 -4.33 7.51 -7.89
C GLU A 363 -3.65 6.18 -7.50
N LEU A 364 -2.84 5.63 -8.39
CA LEU A 364 -2.07 4.40 -8.17
C LEU A 364 -0.59 4.76 -7.99
N GLN A 365 -0.01 4.45 -6.84
CA GLN A 365 1.42 4.64 -6.60
C GLN A 365 2.10 3.29 -6.40
N ILE A 366 3.23 3.05 -7.06
CA ILE A 366 3.96 1.78 -7.01
C ILE A 366 5.46 2.01 -6.86
N THR A 367 6.14 0.99 -6.34
CA THR A 367 7.60 0.93 -6.29
C THR A 367 8.15 -0.14 -7.20
N LEU A 368 9.26 0.19 -7.84
CA LEU A 368 9.92 -0.67 -8.80
C LEU A 368 10.82 -1.70 -8.13
N GLY A 369 11.44 -1.34 -7.00
CA GLY A 369 12.25 -2.25 -6.18
C GLY A 369 11.49 -3.01 -5.10
N ASP A 370 10.15 -3.13 -5.19
CA ASP A 370 9.32 -3.71 -4.13
C ASP A 370 9.32 -5.26 -4.14
N PRO A 371 9.89 -5.93 -3.13
CA PRO A 371 9.91 -7.40 -3.04
C PRO A 371 8.65 -7.97 -2.35
N VAL A 372 7.80 -7.14 -1.75
CA VAL A 372 6.55 -7.58 -1.11
C VAL A 372 5.43 -7.57 -2.15
N CYS A 373 5.35 -6.50 -2.93
CA CYS A 373 4.45 -6.32 -4.05
C CYS A 373 5.29 -6.12 -5.35
N PRO A 374 5.61 -7.19 -6.12
CA PRO A 374 6.48 -7.11 -7.30
C PRO A 374 5.79 -6.50 -8.53
N VAL A 375 6.47 -5.63 -9.29
CA VAL A 375 5.89 -4.68 -10.26
C VAL A 375 4.81 -5.27 -11.18
N ALA A 376 5.04 -6.46 -11.74
CA ALA A 376 4.14 -7.11 -12.69
C ALA A 376 2.68 -7.12 -12.23
N GLY A 377 2.40 -7.47 -10.96
CA GLY A 377 1.03 -7.51 -10.44
C GLY A 377 0.32 -6.15 -10.39
N ARG A 378 1.05 -5.04 -10.21
CA ARG A 378 0.44 -3.69 -10.32
C ARG A 378 0.42 -3.15 -11.73
N TRP A 379 1.31 -3.60 -12.61
CA TRP A 379 1.16 -3.32 -14.04
C TRP A 379 -0.11 -3.98 -14.60
N LEU A 380 -0.39 -5.22 -14.18
CA LEU A 380 -1.63 -5.92 -14.52
C LEU A 380 -2.88 -5.23 -13.93
N LEU A 381 -2.81 -4.69 -12.70
CA LEU A 381 -3.87 -3.82 -12.16
C LEU A 381 -4.04 -2.56 -13.02
N TRP A 382 -2.95 -1.87 -13.34
CA TRP A 382 -2.96 -0.69 -14.20
C TRP A 382 -3.63 -1.00 -15.54
N MET A 383 -3.27 -2.11 -16.21
CA MET A 383 -3.93 -2.55 -17.44
C MET A 383 -5.42 -2.85 -17.26
N ALA A 384 -5.81 -3.44 -16.13
CA ALA A 384 -7.20 -3.82 -15.83
C ALA A 384 -8.13 -2.63 -15.53
N LEU A 385 -7.59 -1.55 -14.94
CA LEU A 385 -8.32 -0.31 -14.66
C LEU A 385 -8.84 0.32 -15.97
N ARG A 386 -10.11 0.72 -15.98
CA ARG A 386 -10.74 1.46 -17.11
C ARG A 386 -11.22 2.86 -16.74
N ALA A 387 -11.14 3.22 -15.46
CA ALA A 387 -11.43 4.56 -14.98
C ALA A 387 -10.22 5.48 -15.17
N PRO A 388 -10.40 6.82 -15.11
CA PRO A 388 -9.30 7.77 -15.15
C PRO A 388 -8.25 7.42 -14.08
N THR A 389 -7.01 7.13 -14.49
CA THR A 389 -5.99 6.61 -13.57
C THR A 389 -4.68 7.36 -13.76
N LYS A 390 -4.11 7.82 -12.65
CA LYS A 390 -2.73 8.33 -12.57
C LYS A 390 -1.84 7.31 -11.88
N LEU A 391 -0.92 6.70 -12.63
CA LEU A 391 0.11 5.82 -12.13
C LEU A 391 1.40 6.61 -11.87
N THR A 392 1.90 6.58 -10.64
CA THR A 392 3.25 7.03 -10.28
C THR A 392 4.10 5.84 -9.87
N ALA A 393 5.02 5.42 -10.74
CA ALA A 393 6.02 4.40 -10.44
C ALA A 393 7.33 5.04 -9.98
N VAL A 394 7.92 4.55 -8.89
CA VAL A 394 9.11 5.15 -8.28
C VAL A 394 10.25 4.14 -8.18
N GLN A 395 11.45 4.56 -8.62
CA GLN A 395 12.69 3.80 -8.53
C GLN A 395 13.42 4.06 -7.19
N ASN A 396 14.35 3.19 -6.80
CA ASN A 396 15.21 3.34 -5.62
C ASN A 396 14.48 3.31 -4.27
N VAL A 397 13.35 2.60 -4.20
CA VAL A 397 12.53 2.43 -2.99
C VAL A 397 11.85 1.05 -3.10
N GLY A 398 11.91 0.24 -2.04
CA GLY A 398 11.14 -0.99 -1.92
C GLY A 398 9.75 -0.77 -1.32
N HIS A 399 9.28 -1.72 -0.50
CA HIS A 399 7.89 -1.71 -0.04
C HIS A 399 7.54 -0.56 0.92
N THR A 400 8.44 -0.21 1.84
CA THR A 400 8.11 0.69 2.97
C THR A 400 8.06 2.17 2.62
N GLY A 401 8.34 2.56 1.37
CA GLY A 401 7.92 3.83 0.76
C GLY A 401 8.42 5.16 1.34
N ASN A 402 9.03 5.20 2.53
CA ASN A 402 8.99 6.38 3.40
C ASN A 402 9.75 7.64 2.92
N TYR A 403 10.44 7.61 1.77
CA TYR A 403 11.24 8.75 1.25
C TYR A 403 11.18 8.85 -0.28
N TRP A 404 10.06 9.39 -0.79
CA TRP A 404 9.78 9.63 -2.23
C TRP A 404 10.43 10.89 -2.81
N GLU A 405 11.03 11.73 -1.96
CA GLU A 405 11.62 13.01 -2.34
C GLU A 405 13.02 12.78 -2.95
N GLY A 406 13.32 13.46 -4.06
CA GLY A 406 14.57 13.26 -4.81
C GLY A 406 14.73 11.91 -5.52
N LYS A 407 13.66 11.11 -5.66
CA LYS A 407 13.65 9.81 -6.35
C LYS A 407 13.18 9.94 -7.80
N THR A 408 13.71 9.11 -8.71
CA THR A 408 13.23 9.00 -10.10
C THR A 408 11.79 8.50 -10.12
N LYS A 409 10.92 9.21 -10.86
CA LYS A 409 9.48 8.90 -10.97
C LYS A 409 9.09 8.81 -12.44
N PHE A 410 8.28 7.81 -12.75
CA PHE A 410 7.67 7.60 -14.05
C PHE A 410 6.17 7.76 -13.87
N ILE A 411 5.57 8.71 -14.58
CA ILE A 411 4.15 9.05 -14.46
C ILE A 411 3.45 8.62 -15.75
N LEU A 412 2.38 7.85 -15.61
CA LEU A 412 1.49 7.45 -16.70
C LEU A 412 0.07 7.87 -16.33
N GLU A 413 -0.70 8.36 -17.31
CA GLU A 413 -2.08 8.81 -17.12
C GLU A 413 -2.95 8.24 -18.26
N LYS A 414 -4.22 7.92 -17.96
CA LYS A 414 -5.24 7.47 -18.91
C LYS A 414 -6.64 7.74 -18.38
#